data_AF-A0A6I0JWY7-F1
#
_entry.id   AF-A0A6I0JWY7-F1
#
_cell.length_a   1.000
_cell.length_b   1.000
_cell.length_c   1.000
_cell.angle_alpha   90.00
_cell.angle_beta   90.00
_cell.angle_gamma   90.00
#
_symmetry.space_group_name_H-M   'P 1'
#
loop_
_entity.id
_entity.type
_entity.pdbx_description
1 polymer ?
#
loop_
_entity_poly.entity_id
_entity_poly.type
_entity_poly.pdbx_seq_one_letter_code
_entity_poly.pdbx_strand_id
1 'polypeptide(L)'
;ILSYILLGTLFCKLSTSDLFGAIGIGNSRTAIILTLTTICVLGGWCYYLLFELISKLPYSLWNTTNILWFAIPYLIMYSRTLFLDIPHPIYTPWELSYGTFDRKYWDNIDNFGFRTVKVKIKRNIKDPTYASLVVRLPNEISLGNWFNWVIEDQNRRFPQNKIETEKEDMQIGWMFYTSKWFNFPLFIRILDPTLTSEGNKIKNNQTIYIRRVQVETKTS
;
A
#
# COMPACT_ATOMS: atom_id res chain seq x y z
N ILE A 1 -31.94 -9.72 8.92
CA ILE A 1 -30.68 -9.39 8.20
C ILE A 1 -30.97 -8.76 6.83
N LEU A 2 -31.63 -9.48 5.89
CA LEU A 2 -31.98 -8.93 4.56
C LEU A 2 -32.71 -7.59 4.61
N SER A 3 -33.67 -7.44 5.51
CA SER A 3 -34.40 -6.16 5.74
C SER A 3 -33.48 -5.01 6.14
N TYR A 4 -32.53 -5.24 7.05
CA TYR A 4 -31.56 -4.23 7.49
C TYR A 4 -30.62 -3.83 6.36
N ILE A 5 -30.17 -4.78 5.54
CA ILE A 5 -29.33 -4.50 4.37
C ILE A 5 -30.11 -3.64 3.36
N LEU A 6 -31.36 -4.00 3.06
CA LEU A 6 -32.25 -3.21 2.19
C LEU A 6 -32.42 -1.78 2.70
N LEU A 7 -32.74 -1.62 3.98
CA LEU A 7 -32.85 -0.30 4.61
C LEU A 7 -31.52 0.47 4.57
N GLY A 8 -30.39 -0.20 4.78
CA GLY A 8 -29.06 0.41 4.69
C GLY A 8 -28.72 0.86 3.27
N THR A 9 -29.11 0.10 2.25
CA THR A 9 -28.95 0.52 0.84
C THR A 9 -29.84 1.71 0.49
N LEU A 10 -31.07 1.75 1.02
CA LEU A 10 -31.96 2.90 0.88
C LEU A 10 -31.36 4.13 1.56
N PHE A 11 -30.81 3.99 2.76
CA PHE A 11 -30.10 5.06 3.46
C PHE A 11 -28.93 5.60 2.64
N CYS A 12 -28.12 4.74 2.01
CA CYS A 12 -27.05 5.17 1.11
C CYS A 12 -27.59 6.04 -0.04
N LYS A 13 -28.67 5.60 -0.67
CA LYS A 13 -29.30 6.32 -1.79
C LYS A 13 -29.85 7.68 -1.35
N LEU A 14 -30.43 7.75 -0.16
CA LEU A 14 -30.93 8.99 0.45
C LEU A 14 -29.78 9.94 0.82
N SER A 15 -28.66 9.41 1.32
CA SER A 15 -27.49 10.20 1.71
C SER A 15 -26.86 10.96 0.54
N THR A 16 -27.04 10.45 -0.68
CA THR A 16 -26.59 11.10 -1.93
C THR A 16 -27.67 11.91 -2.63
N SER A 17 -28.90 11.95 -2.08
CA SER A 17 -30.04 12.63 -2.69
C SER A 17 -30.21 14.06 -2.18
N ASP A 18 -30.99 14.86 -2.92
CA ASP A 18 -31.30 16.26 -2.58
C ASP A 18 -31.97 16.43 -1.21
N LEU A 19 -32.60 15.38 -0.67
CA LEU A 19 -33.19 15.41 0.67
C LEU A 19 -32.15 15.66 1.76
N PHE A 20 -31.01 14.95 1.71
CA PHE A 20 -29.92 15.17 2.67
C PHE A 20 -29.21 16.51 2.40
N GLY A 21 -29.19 16.96 1.14
CA GLY A 21 -28.76 18.31 0.77
C GLY A 21 -29.63 19.39 1.42
N ALA A 22 -30.96 19.25 1.35
CA ALA A 22 -31.93 20.20 1.90
C ALA A 22 -31.87 20.29 3.44
N ILE A 23 -31.53 19.20 4.12
CA ILE A 23 -31.36 19.16 5.59
C ILE A 23 -29.98 19.74 6.00
N GLY A 24 -29.11 20.08 5.03
CA GLY A 24 -27.77 20.62 5.29
C GLY A 24 -26.73 19.56 5.71
N ILE A 25 -27.07 18.28 5.59
CA ILE A 25 -26.23 17.15 6.00
C ILE A 25 -25.39 16.62 4.82
N GLY A 26 -25.87 16.78 3.58
CA GLY A 26 -25.29 16.16 2.38
C GLY A 26 -23.83 16.53 2.08
N ASN A 27 -23.38 17.72 2.47
CA ASN A 27 -22.01 18.18 2.20
C ASN A 27 -20.97 17.68 3.23
N SER A 28 -21.39 17.20 4.40
CA SER A 28 -20.47 16.85 5.48
C SER A 28 -20.46 15.36 5.75
N ARG A 29 -19.30 14.73 5.47
CA ARG A 29 -19.06 13.29 5.75
C ARG A 29 -19.28 12.96 7.23
N THR A 30 -18.87 13.85 8.14
CA THR A 30 -19.05 13.65 9.59
C THR A 30 -20.52 13.72 10.00
N ALA A 31 -21.30 14.61 9.38
CA ALA A 31 -22.73 14.73 9.65
C ALA A 31 -23.48 13.45 9.25
N ILE A 32 -23.17 12.88 8.07
CA ILE A 32 -23.80 11.62 7.61
C ILE A 32 -23.49 10.46 8.56
N ILE A 33 -22.24 10.34 9.04
CA ILE A 33 -21.83 9.30 10.00
C ILE A 33 -22.55 9.46 11.34
N LEU A 34 -22.69 10.70 11.83
CA LEU A 34 -23.44 10.98 13.05
C LEU A 34 -24.92 10.62 12.88
N THR A 35 -25.55 10.99 11.77
CA THR A 35 -26.94 10.60 11.46
C THR A 35 -27.10 9.08 11.41
N LEU A 36 -26.19 8.37 10.74
CA LEU A 36 -26.18 6.90 10.69
C LEU A 36 -26.11 6.29 12.10
N THR A 37 -25.23 6.83 12.95
CA THR A 37 -25.05 6.36 14.33
C THR A 37 -26.30 6.61 15.16
N THR A 38 -26.90 7.81 15.06
CA THR A 38 -28.15 8.16 15.73
C THR A 38 -29.30 7.25 15.32
N ILE A 39 -29.44 6.94 14.02
CA ILE A 39 -30.47 6.01 13.53
C ILE A 39 -30.25 4.60 14.08
N CYS A 40 -28.99 4.12 14.13
CA CYS A 40 -28.68 2.81 14.71
C CYS A 40 -29.04 2.75 16.21
N VAL A 41 -28.70 3.78 16.98
CA VAL A 41 -28.98 3.81 18.43
C VAL A 41 -30.48 3.91 18.69
N LEU A 42 -31.18 4.85 18.06
CA LEU A 42 -32.62 5.04 18.26
C LEU A 42 -33.43 3.86 17.73
N GLY A 43 -33.08 3.35 16.54
CA GLY A 43 -33.72 2.18 15.96
C GLY A 43 -33.49 0.92 16.79
N GLY A 44 -32.28 0.77 17.36
CA GLY A 44 -31.92 -0.37 18.21
C GLY A 44 -32.66 -0.31 19.54
N TRP A 45 -32.78 0.88 20.13
CA TRP A 45 -33.55 1.10 21.33
C TRP A 45 -35.05 0.82 21.13
N CYS A 46 -35.63 1.33 20.04
CA CYS A 46 -37.03 1.07 19.70
C CYS A 46 -37.28 -0.43 19.48
N TYR A 47 -36.38 -1.11 18.74
CA TYR A 47 -36.44 -2.55 18.53
C TYR A 47 -36.37 -3.33 19.84
N TYR A 48 -35.43 -2.96 20.73
CA TYR A 48 -35.27 -3.58 22.04
C TYR A 48 -36.58 -3.49 22.86
N LEU A 49 -37.17 -2.30 22.97
CA LEU A 49 -38.41 -2.11 23.73
C LEU A 49 -39.58 -2.92 23.15
N LEU A 50 -39.74 -2.93 21.81
CA LEU A 50 -40.78 -3.71 21.15
C LEU A 50 -40.58 -5.20 21.33
N PHE A 51 -39.33 -5.68 21.21
CA PHE A 51 -39.01 -7.09 21.36
C PHE A 51 -39.22 -7.56 22.81
N GLU A 52 -38.83 -6.75 23.79
CA GLU A 52 -39.03 -7.03 25.21
C GLU A 52 -40.53 -7.11 25.56
N LEU A 53 -41.33 -6.19 25.02
CA LEU A 53 -42.78 -6.14 25.23
C LEU A 53 -43.49 -7.39 24.69
N ILE A 54 -43.11 -7.84 23.48
CA ILE A 54 -43.79 -8.93 22.77
C ILE A 54 -43.27 -10.29 23.20
N SER A 55 -41.95 -10.46 23.25
CA SER A 55 -41.32 -11.79 23.30
C SER A 55 -40.96 -12.23 24.72
N LYS A 56 -40.60 -11.29 25.62
CA LYS A 56 -40.15 -11.59 27.00
C LYS A 56 -39.04 -12.66 27.07
N LEU A 57 -38.17 -12.72 26.06
CA LEU A 57 -37.11 -13.71 25.95
C LEU A 57 -35.77 -13.15 26.48
N PRO A 58 -34.93 -13.97 27.15
CA PRO A 58 -33.74 -13.50 27.85
C PRO A 58 -32.60 -13.02 26.92
N TYR A 59 -32.76 -13.13 25.60
CA TYR A 59 -31.75 -12.75 24.60
C TYR A 59 -32.10 -11.49 23.80
N SER A 60 -33.00 -10.66 24.32
CA SER A 60 -33.41 -9.38 23.72
C SER A 60 -32.21 -8.50 23.32
N LEU A 61 -31.21 -8.37 24.21
CA LEU A 61 -29.96 -7.64 23.94
C LEU A 61 -29.17 -8.18 22.75
N TRP A 62 -29.00 -9.50 22.66
CA TRP A 62 -28.29 -10.14 21.54
C TRP A 62 -29.02 -9.90 20.23
N ASN A 63 -30.34 -9.93 20.26
CA ASN A 63 -31.16 -9.71 19.07
C ASN A 63 -31.04 -8.27 18.56
N THR A 64 -30.90 -7.28 19.43
CA THR A 64 -30.69 -5.86 19.07
C THR A 64 -29.40 -5.64 18.27
N THR A 65 -28.37 -6.48 18.45
CA THR A 65 -27.12 -6.37 17.69
C THR A 65 -27.31 -6.56 16.17
N ASN A 66 -28.42 -7.16 15.74
CA ASN A 66 -28.75 -7.29 14.32
C ASN A 66 -28.88 -5.93 13.60
N ILE A 67 -29.10 -4.83 14.32
CA ILE A 67 -29.14 -3.51 13.70
C ILE A 67 -27.82 -3.09 13.07
N LEU A 68 -26.69 -3.68 13.48
CA LEU A 68 -25.39 -3.42 12.86
C LEU A 68 -25.36 -3.74 11.36
N TRP A 69 -26.19 -4.68 10.89
CA TRP A 69 -26.33 -4.99 9.47
C TRP A 69 -26.87 -3.82 8.63
N PHE A 70 -27.53 -2.84 9.26
CA PHE A 70 -27.98 -1.61 8.59
C PHE A 70 -26.81 -0.68 8.23
N ALA A 71 -25.74 -0.68 9.02
CA ALA A 71 -24.58 0.19 8.79
C ALA A 71 -23.66 -0.33 7.66
N ILE A 72 -23.70 -1.63 7.37
CA ILE A 72 -22.77 -2.29 6.43
C ILE A 72 -22.78 -1.68 5.02
N PRO A 73 -23.94 -1.46 4.35
CA PRO A 73 -23.97 -0.88 3.01
C PRO A 73 -23.26 0.48 2.93
N TYR A 74 -23.46 1.34 3.94
CA TYR A 74 -22.82 2.65 3.99
C TYR A 74 -21.32 2.53 4.19
N LEU A 75 -20.87 1.65 5.10
CA LEU A 75 -19.44 1.41 5.33
C LEU A 75 -18.74 0.89 4.06
N ILE A 76 -19.39 0.01 3.29
CA ILE A 76 -18.86 -0.48 2.01
C ILE A 76 -18.72 0.68 1.02
N MET A 77 -19.78 1.48 0.82
CA MET A 77 -19.74 2.64 -0.08
C MET A 77 -18.63 3.62 0.34
N TYR A 78 -18.54 3.93 1.63
CA TYR A 78 -17.56 4.85 2.18
C TYR A 78 -16.13 4.33 2.00
N SER A 79 -15.88 3.05 2.31
CA SER A 79 -14.57 2.43 2.10
C SER A 79 -14.14 2.46 0.63
N ARG A 80 -15.08 2.27 -0.31
CA ARG A 80 -14.81 2.39 -1.74
C ARG A 80 -14.39 3.81 -2.12
N THR A 81 -15.08 4.83 -1.61
CA THR A 81 -14.71 6.23 -1.89
C THR A 81 -13.32 6.57 -1.36
N LEU A 82 -13.02 6.17 -0.12
CA LEU A 82 -11.68 6.34 0.45
C LEU A 82 -10.62 5.59 -0.35
N PHE A 83 -10.93 4.38 -0.81
CA PHE A 83 -10.01 3.60 -1.64
C PHE A 83 -9.71 4.28 -2.97
N LEU A 84 -10.72 4.87 -3.61
CA LEU A 84 -10.56 5.61 -4.88
C LEU A 84 -9.88 6.97 -4.70
N ASP A 85 -10.03 7.59 -3.53
CA ASP A 85 -9.36 8.86 -3.17
C ASP A 85 -7.85 8.66 -2.89
N ILE A 86 -7.36 7.43 -2.69
CA ILE A 86 -5.93 7.18 -2.51
C ILE A 86 -5.23 7.47 -3.84
N PRO A 87 -4.38 8.52 -3.92
CA PRO A 87 -3.66 8.81 -5.15
C PRO A 87 -2.77 7.62 -5.51
N HIS A 88 -2.68 7.32 -6.80
CA HIS A 88 -1.66 6.38 -7.26
C HIS A 88 -0.30 6.91 -6.78
N PRO A 89 0.49 6.10 -6.06
CA PRO A 89 1.81 6.52 -5.63
C PRO A 89 2.63 6.95 -6.85
N ILE A 90 2.99 8.24 -6.91
CA ILE A 90 3.90 8.76 -7.94
C ILE A 90 5.29 8.29 -7.52
N TYR A 91 5.80 7.30 -8.23
CA TYR A 91 7.13 6.78 -8.02
C TYR A 91 8.10 7.50 -8.95
N THR A 92 9.25 7.94 -8.42
CA THR A 92 10.39 8.31 -9.24
C THR A 92 11.14 7.03 -9.60
N PRO A 93 10.99 6.49 -10.82
CA PRO A 93 11.79 5.33 -11.24
C PRO A 93 13.27 5.70 -11.19
N TRP A 94 14.11 4.79 -10.68
CA TRP A 94 15.56 4.91 -10.84
C TRP A 94 15.96 4.30 -12.17
N GLU A 95 16.65 5.07 -12.99
CA GLU A 95 17.18 4.60 -14.26
C GLU A 95 18.64 4.18 -14.07
N LEU A 96 19.03 3.06 -14.68
CA LEU A 96 20.44 2.66 -14.65
C LEU A 96 21.24 3.65 -15.48
N SER A 97 22.25 4.25 -14.85
CA SER A 97 23.28 5.01 -15.53
C SER A 97 24.53 4.14 -15.61
N TYR A 98 24.84 3.67 -16.82
CA TYR A 98 26.08 2.95 -17.09
C TYR A 98 27.25 3.95 -17.23
N GLY A 99 28.41 3.62 -16.67
CA GLY A 99 29.64 4.41 -16.83
C GLY A 99 29.96 5.42 -15.72
N THR A 100 29.09 5.60 -14.73
CA THR A 100 29.39 6.39 -13.50
C THR A 100 30.09 5.57 -12.41
N PHE A 101 30.51 4.36 -12.75
CA PHE A 101 31.09 3.38 -11.85
C PHE A 101 32.57 3.71 -11.53
N ASP A 102 32.82 4.37 -10.40
CA ASP A 102 34.18 4.48 -9.86
C ASP A 102 34.55 3.21 -9.09
N ARG A 103 35.15 2.24 -9.79
CA ARG A 103 35.61 0.99 -9.17
C ARG A 103 36.64 1.22 -8.06
N LYS A 104 37.49 2.24 -8.22
CA LYS A 104 38.56 2.54 -7.28
C LYS A 104 37.98 3.01 -5.96
N TYR A 105 36.85 3.71 -5.97
CA TYR A 105 36.10 4.03 -4.77
C TYR A 105 35.62 2.76 -4.04
N TRP A 106 35.05 1.80 -4.78
CA TRP A 106 34.50 0.56 -4.19
C TRP A 106 35.52 -0.44 -3.67
N ASP A 107 36.69 -0.52 -4.30
CA ASP A 107 37.76 -1.42 -3.82
C ASP A 107 38.45 -0.86 -2.56
N ASN A 108 38.34 0.45 -2.30
CA ASN A 108 38.99 1.16 -1.19
C ASN A 108 38.03 1.68 -0.11
N ILE A 109 36.73 1.44 -0.24
CA ILE A 109 35.74 1.90 0.74
C ILE A 109 35.94 1.14 2.06
N ASP A 110 35.99 1.88 3.17
CA ASP A 110 36.06 1.26 4.49
C ASP A 110 34.73 0.53 4.77
N ASN A 111 34.81 -0.72 5.23
CA ASN A 111 33.64 -1.54 5.55
C ASN A 111 32.94 -1.07 6.84
N PHE A 112 33.50 -0.09 7.55
CA PHE A 112 32.90 0.46 8.75
C PHE A 112 31.50 1.04 8.47
N GLY A 113 30.51 0.54 9.22
CA GLY A 113 29.11 1.01 9.13
C GLY A 113 28.25 0.34 8.05
N PHE A 114 28.74 -0.66 7.32
CA PHE A 114 27.95 -1.35 6.30
C PHE A 114 26.77 -2.11 6.90
N ARG A 115 25.59 -1.95 6.30
CA ARG A 115 24.39 -2.73 6.65
C ARG A 115 24.27 -3.90 5.69
N THR A 116 24.02 -5.09 6.22
CA THR A 116 23.72 -6.25 5.37
C THR A 116 22.25 -6.20 5.01
N VAL A 117 21.89 -6.25 3.73
CA VAL A 117 20.50 -6.25 3.27
C VAL A 117 20.22 -7.45 2.38
N LYS A 118 18.97 -7.92 2.41
CA LYS A 118 18.48 -8.99 1.54
C LYS A 118 17.75 -8.36 0.36
N VAL A 119 18.31 -8.45 -0.83
CA VAL A 119 17.69 -7.97 -2.06
C VAL A 119 16.89 -9.09 -2.69
N LYS A 120 15.61 -8.82 -2.97
CA LYS A 120 14.75 -9.71 -3.75
C LYS A 120 14.45 -9.08 -5.10
N ILE A 121 14.94 -9.71 -6.16
CA ILE A 121 14.84 -9.22 -7.54
C ILE A 121 14.56 -10.39 -8.48
N LYS A 122 13.75 -10.19 -9.52
CA LYS A 122 13.59 -11.18 -10.60
C LYS A 122 14.71 -10.99 -11.61
N ARG A 123 15.41 -12.05 -12.04
CA ARG A 123 16.51 -11.91 -13.01
C ARG A 123 15.96 -11.62 -14.41
N ASN A 124 14.98 -12.40 -14.84
CA ASN A 124 14.18 -12.19 -16.04
C ASN A 124 12.74 -11.76 -15.67
N ILE A 125 12.07 -11.03 -16.56
CA ILE A 125 10.66 -10.62 -16.40
C ILE A 125 9.73 -11.83 -16.24
N LYS A 126 10.02 -12.93 -16.94
CA LYS A 126 9.25 -14.18 -16.96
C LYS A 126 9.52 -15.09 -15.76
N ASP A 127 10.48 -14.75 -14.90
CA ASP A 127 10.80 -15.61 -13.76
C ASP A 127 9.61 -15.69 -12.78
N PRO A 128 9.18 -16.90 -12.40
CA PRO A 128 8.09 -17.06 -11.44
C PRO A 128 8.50 -16.64 -10.03
N THR A 129 9.78 -16.79 -9.67
CA THR A 129 10.31 -16.56 -8.32
C THR A 129 11.32 -15.42 -8.27
N TYR A 130 11.50 -14.83 -7.08
CA TYR A 130 12.52 -13.82 -6.83
C TYR A 130 13.86 -14.50 -6.50
N ALA A 131 14.94 -14.03 -7.13
CA ALA A 131 16.29 -14.29 -6.65
C ALA A 131 16.52 -13.51 -5.35
N SER A 132 17.09 -14.18 -4.35
CA SER A 132 17.45 -13.57 -3.07
C SER A 132 18.96 -13.39 -3.00
N LEU A 133 19.42 -12.15 -2.93
CA LEU A 133 20.82 -11.77 -2.86
C LEU A 133 21.10 -11.15 -1.50
N VAL A 134 22.17 -11.56 -0.83
CA VAL A 134 22.64 -10.92 0.41
C VAL A 134 23.80 -10.01 0.04
N VAL A 135 23.59 -8.71 0.14
CA VAL A 135 24.56 -7.69 -0.28
C VAL A 135 24.79 -6.68 0.83
N ARG A 136 25.98 -6.10 0.84
CA ARG A 136 26.35 -5.04 1.79
C ARG A 136 25.93 -3.70 1.20
N LEU A 137 25.28 -2.88 2.02
CA LEU A 137 24.81 -1.54 1.71
C LEU A 137 25.61 -0.53 2.57
N PRO A 138 26.51 0.25 1.96
CA PRO A 138 27.16 1.37 2.63
C PRO A 138 26.17 2.47 3.05
N ASN A 139 26.49 3.24 4.09
CA ASN A 139 25.61 4.30 4.59
C ASN A 139 25.74 5.63 3.84
N GLU A 140 26.87 5.86 3.17
CA GLU A 140 27.25 7.18 2.61
C GLU A 140 26.71 7.41 1.20
N ILE A 141 26.37 6.35 0.49
CA ILE A 141 25.94 6.41 -0.91
C ILE A 141 24.42 6.34 -1.04
N SER A 142 23.91 6.92 -2.13
CA SER A 142 22.51 6.79 -2.50
C SER A 142 22.14 5.35 -2.87
N LEU A 143 20.89 4.97 -2.59
CA LEU A 143 20.39 3.63 -2.87
C LEU A 143 20.44 3.27 -4.36
N GLY A 144 20.20 4.25 -5.24
CA GLY A 144 20.27 4.09 -6.69
C GLY A 144 21.68 3.80 -7.19
N ASN A 145 22.68 4.56 -6.75
CA ASN A 145 24.08 4.34 -7.14
C ASN A 145 24.60 2.99 -6.63
N TRP A 146 24.24 2.64 -5.39
CA TRP A 146 24.51 1.30 -4.86
C TRP A 146 23.90 0.20 -5.72
N PHE A 147 22.66 0.38 -6.17
CA PHE A 147 21.98 -0.63 -6.98
C PHE A 147 22.66 -0.84 -8.35
N ASN A 148 23.12 0.24 -9.00
CA ASN A 148 23.91 0.13 -10.23
C ASN A 148 25.14 -0.77 -10.02
N TRP A 149 25.86 -0.56 -8.90
CA TRP A 149 27.00 -1.40 -8.52
C TRP A 149 26.59 -2.86 -8.28
N VAL A 150 25.49 -3.12 -7.55
CA VAL A 150 25.01 -4.48 -7.29
C VAL A 150 24.73 -5.22 -8.60
N ILE A 151 24.08 -4.57 -9.56
CA ILE A 151 23.78 -5.16 -10.86
C ILE A 151 25.06 -5.53 -11.61
N GLU A 152 26.02 -4.61 -11.69
CA GLU A 152 27.27 -4.83 -12.41
C GLU A 152 28.11 -5.95 -11.78
N ASP A 153 28.28 -5.94 -10.45
CA ASP A 153 29.01 -6.98 -9.71
C ASP A 153 28.35 -8.36 -9.89
N GLN A 154 27.02 -8.45 -9.79
CA GLN A 154 26.31 -9.72 -9.95
C GLN A 154 26.37 -10.24 -11.40
N ASN A 155 26.17 -9.37 -12.39
CA ASN A 155 26.24 -9.76 -13.81
C ASN A 155 27.64 -10.19 -14.23
N ARG A 156 28.69 -9.65 -13.59
CA ARG A 156 30.07 -10.07 -13.80
C ARG A 156 30.40 -11.39 -13.12
N ARG A 157 30.00 -11.57 -11.84
CA ARG A 157 30.28 -12.81 -11.08
C ARG A 157 29.49 -14.00 -11.60
N PHE A 158 28.27 -13.76 -12.10
CA PHE A 158 27.36 -14.79 -12.57
C PHE A 158 26.90 -14.51 -14.00
N PRO A 159 27.79 -14.59 -15.01
CA PRO A 159 27.47 -14.24 -16.39
C PRO A 159 26.41 -15.17 -17.01
N GLN A 160 26.23 -16.37 -16.47
CA GLN A 160 25.18 -17.32 -16.88
C GLN A 160 23.79 -16.98 -16.30
N ASN A 161 23.73 -16.13 -15.26
CA ASN A 161 22.51 -15.78 -14.54
C ASN A 161 22.36 -14.25 -14.44
N LYS A 162 22.52 -13.56 -15.58
CA LYS A 162 22.45 -12.10 -15.63
C LYS A 162 21.06 -11.59 -15.28
N ILE A 163 21.04 -10.47 -14.58
CA ILE A 163 19.85 -9.66 -14.36
C ILE A 163 19.67 -8.82 -15.62
N GLU A 164 18.54 -9.03 -16.31
CA GLU A 164 18.22 -8.30 -17.53
C GLU A 164 17.87 -6.85 -17.19
N THR A 165 18.66 -5.93 -17.70
CA THR A 165 18.56 -4.48 -17.43
C THR A 165 18.03 -3.70 -18.62
N GLU A 166 18.10 -4.30 -19.81
CA GLU A 166 17.69 -3.70 -21.08
C GLU A 166 16.72 -4.61 -21.82
N LYS A 167 15.78 -3.97 -22.52
CA LYS A 167 14.95 -4.60 -23.54
C LYS A 167 14.90 -3.62 -24.71
N GLU A 168 15.03 -4.13 -25.93
CA GLU A 168 15.35 -3.43 -27.18
C GLU A 168 14.51 -2.18 -27.53
N ASP A 169 13.47 -1.82 -26.77
CA ASP A 169 12.58 -0.70 -27.10
C ASP A 169 11.89 -0.02 -25.88
N MET A 170 12.37 -0.25 -24.65
CA MET A 170 11.73 0.31 -23.43
C MET A 170 12.74 0.86 -22.43
N GLN A 171 12.50 2.10 -21.96
CA GLN A 171 13.21 2.67 -20.82
C GLN A 171 12.73 1.99 -19.53
N ILE A 172 13.60 1.14 -18.98
CA ILE A 172 13.32 0.38 -17.76
C ILE A 172 13.76 1.19 -16.55
N GLY A 173 12.78 1.55 -15.73
CA GLY A 173 12.98 2.11 -14.41
C GLY A 173 12.97 1.04 -13.33
N TRP A 174 13.51 1.37 -12.16
CA TRP A 174 13.53 0.50 -11.00
C TRP A 174 12.89 1.17 -9.79
N MET A 175 12.09 0.40 -9.08
CA MET A 175 11.47 0.82 -7.82
C MET A 175 11.94 -0.06 -6.67
N PHE A 176 12.21 0.60 -5.55
CA PHE A 176 12.69 -0.01 -4.33
C PHE A 176 11.61 0.08 -3.26
N TYR A 177 11.29 -1.04 -2.61
CA TYR A 177 10.35 -1.04 -1.50
C TYR A 177 10.70 -2.08 -0.45
N THR A 178 10.25 -1.85 0.78
CA THR A 178 10.41 -2.77 1.90
C THR A 178 9.08 -2.97 2.60
N SER A 179 8.82 -4.19 3.06
CA SER A 179 7.74 -4.42 4.04
C SER A 179 8.27 -4.08 5.44
N LYS A 180 7.46 -3.38 6.25
CA LYS A 180 7.83 -3.01 7.62
C LYS A 180 7.53 -4.11 8.64
N TRP A 181 6.49 -4.91 8.42
CA TRP A 181 5.99 -5.87 9.41
C TRP A 181 5.25 -7.07 8.82
N PHE A 182 4.52 -6.90 7.71
CA PHE A 182 3.72 -7.94 7.08
C PHE A 182 3.60 -7.71 5.57
N ASN A 183 3.42 -8.76 4.77
CA ASN A 183 3.30 -8.69 3.31
C ASN A 183 1.92 -8.16 2.86
N PHE A 184 1.44 -7.08 3.48
CA PHE A 184 0.19 -6.42 3.10
C PHE A 184 0.49 -5.07 2.43
N PRO A 185 -0.26 -4.70 1.37
CA PRO A 185 0.01 -3.49 0.58
C PRO A 185 0.12 -2.21 1.41
N LEU A 186 -0.65 -2.07 2.48
CA LEU A 186 -0.65 -0.90 3.37
C LEU A 186 0.66 -0.71 4.17
N PHE A 187 1.47 -1.76 4.34
CA PHE A 187 2.72 -1.70 5.12
C PHE A 187 3.98 -1.70 4.25
N ILE A 188 3.80 -1.47 2.94
CA ILE A 188 4.89 -1.32 2.00
C ILE A 188 5.40 0.13 2.10
N ARG A 189 6.68 0.28 2.43
CA ARG A 189 7.37 1.55 2.37
C ARG A 189 8.22 1.60 1.11
N ILE A 190 7.97 2.61 0.30
CA ILE A 190 8.77 2.95 -0.88
C ILE A 190 10.06 3.59 -0.41
N LEU A 191 11.18 3.22 -1.03
CA LEU A 191 12.48 3.79 -0.75
C LEU A 191 12.84 4.76 -1.87
N ASP A 192 13.38 5.92 -1.49
CA ASP A 192 13.84 6.93 -2.44
C ASP A 192 15.24 6.55 -2.95
N PRO A 193 15.44 6.37 -4.26
CA PRO A 193 16.73 5.98 -4.81
C PRO A 193 17.82 7.06 -4.64
N THR A 194 17.44 8.34 -4.48
CA THR A 194 18.39 9.45 -4.33
C THR A 194 18.94 9.57 -2.90
N LEU A 195 18.20 9.05 -1.92
CA LEU A 195 18.60 9.09 -0.52
C LEU A 195 19.53 7.93 -0.15
N THR A 196 20.34 8.15 0.89
CA THR A 196 21.21 7.12 1.44
C THR A 196 20.45 6.09 2.29
N SER A 197 21.16 5.06 2.76
CA SER A 197 20.62 4.05 3.68
C SER A 197 20.00 4.66 4.94
N GLU A 198 20.61 5.72 5.47
CA GLU A 198 20.13 6.44 6.65
C GLU A 198 18.92 7.32 6.34
N GLY A 199 18.97 8.06 5.22
CA GLY A 199 17.84 8.86 4.75
C GLY A 199 16.59 8.02 4.51
N ASN A 200 16.76 6.81 3.98
CA ASN A 200 15.69 5.82 3.80
C ASN A 200 15.33 5.05 5.08
N LYS A 201 16.04 5.25 6.20
CA LYS A 201 15.86 4.52 7.47
C LYS A 201 15.86 3.00 7.26
N ILE A 202 16.84 2.49 6.51
CA ILE A 202 17.01 1.06 6.22
C ILE A 202 17.74 0.39 7.39
N LYS A 203 17.16 -0.65 7.98
CA LYS A 203 17.74 -1.40 9.09
C LYS A 203 18.66 -2.52 8.61
N ASN A 204 19.56 -2.98 9.48
CA ASN A 204 20.37 -4.16 9.20
C ASN A 204 19.49 -5.41 9.02
N ASN A 205 19.88 -6.29 8.11
CA ASN A 205 19.18 -7.51 7.67
C ASN A 205 17.76 -7.29 7.12
N GLN A 206 17.44 -6.06 6.69
CA GLN A 206 16.14 -5.74 6.10
C GLN A 206 16.03 -6.29 4.68
N THR A 207 14.82 -6.73 4.29
CA THR A 207 14.54 -7.19 2.93
C THR A 207 14.08 -6.04 2.05
N ILE A 208 14.84 -5.75 1.00
CA ILE A 208 14.52 -4.76 -0.03
C ILE A 208 14.04 -5.52 -1.27
N TYR A 209 12.83 -5.21 -1.71
CA TYR A 209 12.28 -5.71 -2.96
C TYR A 209 12.55 -4.69 -4.05
N ILE A 210 12.98 -5.21 -5.20
CA ILE A 210 13.33 -4.40 -6.36
C ILE A 210 12.47 -4.86 -7.52
N ARG A 211 11.71 -3.93 -8.09
CA ARG A 211 10.76 -4.19 -9.17
C ARG A 211 11.06 -3.28 -10.36
N ARG A 212 11.08 -3.87 -11.56
CA ARG A 212 11.13 -3.14 -12.82
C ARG A 212 9.80 -2.43 -13.07
N VAL A 213 9.89 -1.20 -13.57
CA VAL A 213 8.76 -0.40 -14.06
C VAL A 213 9.08 0.12 -15.45
N GLN A 214 8.05 0.23 -16.27
CA GLN A 214 8.15 0.90 -17.54
C GLN A 214 8.05 2.40 -17.29
N VAL A 215 9.06 3.16 -17.70
CA VAL A 215 9.00 4.62 -17.67
C VAL A 215 8.25 5.03 -18.94
N GLU A 216 7.00 5.46 -18.81
CA GLU A 216 6.34 6.18 -19.90
C GLU A 216 6.99 7.55 -19.97
N THR A 217 7.79 7.79 -21.01
CA THR A 217 8.25 9.13 -21.35
C THR A 217 6.99 9.95 -21.61
N LYS A 218 6.60 10.81 -20.66
CA LYS A 218 5.57 11.82 -20.93
C LYS A 218 6.15 12.71 -22.04
N THR A 219 5.71 12.50 -23.28
CA THR A 219 5.84 13.49 -24.33
C THR A 219 5.26 14.78 -23.78
N SER A 220 6.13 15.77 -23.61
CA SER A 220 5.84 17.13 -23.16
C SER A 220 4.78 17.80 -24.02
#